data_AF-A0A7S2EGD3-F1
#
_entry.id   AF-A0A7S2EGD3-F1
#
_cell.length_a   1.000
_cell.length_b   1.000
_cell.length_c   1.000
_cell.angle_alpha   90.00
_cell.angle_beta   90.00
_cell.angle_gamma   90.00
#
_symmetry.space_group_name_H-M   'P 1'
#
loop_
_entity.id
_entity.type
_entity.pdbx_description
1 polymer ?
#
loop_
_entity_poly.entity_id
_entity_poly.type
_entity_poly.pdbx_seq_one_letter_code
_entity_poly.pdbx_strand_id
1 'polypeptide(L)'
;GKGKWDPLDGADTGDLPPTDENDPLYDDEDAGGAGYVLTSVNDGGGDHPPKAATSYDVAGTGAKKAVYGPMLTLAEFKIRATECVREYYDSGDADEVVRCIDEMRCRGYHPEVVKRAVGLGLDRGPRERELTSRLLTCLHPTPLGDDDVEAGFTLLLDSLDELVVDVPDARAMVGSFLARAVVDEVLAPAYLSARNDDHPGDEVVERAVGLLSREHCNARLEHVWGPGDGRPVAELKGVMDQLLEEYLLSRELDEAARCVREMDAPHFHHELVKRGAKIAMEKDGLDHHHSKADNGNSADADVADGGGSVDAMAALFSFLVKNAIVSEYQVSKGISRLMKLMPDLKLDVPAAPAMLDEFEGMCREGGCLPSPPPPQPPAAAETQAEA
;
A
#
# COMPACT_ATOMS: atom_id res chain seq x y z
N GLY A 1 -6.95 20.23 -55.64
CA GLY A 1 -7.21 21.27 -56.66
C GLY A 1 -7.05 22.63 -56.01
N LYS A 2 -6.34 23.53 -56.69
CA LYS A 2 -5.90 24.88 -56.32
C LYS A 2 -6.85 25.67 -55.38
N GLY A 3 -6.31 26.16 -54.26
CA GLY A 3 -6.85 27.26 -53.47
C GLY A 3 -5.69 28.07 -52.90
N LYS A 4 -5.45 29.26 -53.46
CA LYS A 4 -4.48 30.23 -53.00
C LYS A 4 -4.98 30.84 -51.69
N TRP A 5 -4.11 30.98 -50.69
CA TRP A 5 -4.33 31.90 -49.58
C TRP A 5 -3.49 33.14 -49.86
N ASP A 6 -4.14 34.29 -50.03
CA ASP A 6 -3.48 35.58 -50.15
C ASP A 6 -2.86 35.97 -48.80
N PRO A 7 -1.67 36.59 -48.76
CA PRO A 7 -1.12 37.13 -47.52
C PRO A 7 -1.90 38.40 -47.16
N LEU A 8 -2.48 38.43 -45.95
CA LEU A 8 -2.98 39.66 -45.37
C LEU A 8 -1.79 40.51 -44.93
N ASP A 9 -1.37 41.41 -45.81
CA ASP A 9 -0.62 42.62 -45.45
C ASP A 9 -1.58 43.55 -44.68
N GLY A 10 -1.26 43.81 -43.41
CA GLY A 10 -2.02 44.76 -42.58
C GLY A 10 -1.80 44.52 -41.10
N ALA A 11 -0.75 45.13 -40.55
CA ALA A 11 -0.63 45.34 -39.12
C ALA A 11 -1.75 46.28 -38.68
N ASP A 12 -2.79 45.72 -38.05
CA ASP A 12 -3.75 46.49 -37.26
C ASP A 12 -3.38 46.29 -35.79
N THR A 13 -2.64 47.27 -35.25
CA THR A 13 -2.49 47.43 -33.80
C THR A 13 -3.81 47.99 -33.26
N GLY A 14 -4.82 47.13 -33.18
CA GLY A 14 -6.09 47.43 -32.54
C GLY A 14 -5.98 47.24 -31.03
N ASP A 15 -6.33 48.28 -30.27
CA ASP A 15 -6.45 48.29 -28.81
C ASP A 15 -7.12 47.01 -28.30
N LEU A 16 -6.41 46.28 -27.43
CA LEU A 16 -7.02 45.23 -26.61
C LEU A 16 -8.05 45.88 -25.68
N PRO A 17 -9.24 45.30 -25.50
CA PRO A 17 -10.20 45.81 -24.52
C PRO A 17 -9.57 45.78 -23.12
N PRO A 18 -9.86 46.77 -22.26
CA PRO A 18 -9.38 46.75 -20.89
C PRO A 18 -9.90 45.49 -20.18
N THR A 19 -9.01 44.84 -19.45
CA THR A 19 -9.29 43.63 -18.65
C THR A 19 -10.43 43.91 -17.67
N ASP A 20 -11.43 43.04 -17.62
CA ASP A 20 -12.53 43.11 -16.66
C ASP A 20 -12.04 42.58 -15.31
N GLU A 21 -11.92 43.47 -14.33
CA GLU A 21 -11.46 43.16 -12.96
C GLU A 21 -12.40 42.21 -12.19
N ASN A 22 -13.55 41.84 -12.76
CA ASN A 22 -14.49 40.88 -12.15
C ASN A 22 -14.65 39.58 -12.96
N ASP A 23 -13.71 39.22 -13.84
CA ASP A 23 -13.71 37.91 -14.48
C ASP A 23 -13.42 36.80 -13.44
N PRO A 24 -14.36 35.88 -13.16
CA PRO A 24 -14.18 34.82 -12.17
C PRO A 24 -13.12 33.76 -12.55
N LEU A 25 -12.47 33.88 -13.71
CA LEU A 25 -11.30 33.10 -14.10
C LEU A 25 -9.96 33.84 -13.93
N TYR A 26 -9.96 35.09 -13.47
CA TYR A 26 -8.76 35.90 -13.24
C TYR A 26 -8.22 35.65 -11.82
N ASP A 27 -7.03 35.06 -11.73
CA ASP A 27 -6.31 34.84 -10.48
C ASP A 27 -5.04 35.72 -10.47
N ASP A 28 -4.95 36.65 -9.52
CA ASP A 28 -3.89 37.67 -9.43
C ASP A 28 -2.51 37.09 -9.03
N GLU A 29 -2.39 35.77 -8.86
CA GLU A 29 -1.14 35.12 -8.44
C GLU A 29 -0.12 34.89 -9.57
N ASP A 30 -0.49 35.11 -10.84
CA ASP A 30 0.41 34.85 -11.98
C ASP A 30 1.17 36.10 -12.49
N ALA A 31 1.17 37.20 -11.72
CA ALA A 31 1.97 38.40 -12.00
C ALA A 31 3.48 38.23 -11.69
N GLY A 32 3.97 36.99 -11.68
CA GLY A 32 5.36 36.59 -11.46
C GLY A 32 6.15 36.33 -12.75
N GLY A 33 6.13 37.27 -13.70
CA GLY A 33 7.19 37.44 -14.72
C GLY A 33 7.78 36.18 -15.39
N ALA A 34 6.97 35.38 -16.08
CA ALA A 34 7.46 34.39 -17.05
C ALA A 34 7.26 34.92 -18.48
N GLY A 35 8.30 35.57 -19.02
CA GLY A 35 8.30 36.06 -20.40
C GLY A 35 8.28 34.90 -21.41
N TYR A 36 7.16 34.70 -22.09
CA TYR A 36 7.08 33.83 -23.26
C TYR A 36 7.90 34.44 -24.41
N VAL A 37 9.05 33.85 -24.74
CA VAL A 37 9.81 34.20 -25.94
C VAL A 37 9.53 33.18 -27.03
N LEU A 38 8.65 33.55 -27.97
CA LEU A 38 8.50 32.87 -29.25
C LEU A 38 9.57 33.40 -30.22
N THR A 39 10.64 32.64 -30.46
CA THR A 39 11.54 32.93 -31.58
C THR A 39 11.10 32.16 -32.83
N SER A 40 10.37 32.84 -33.71
CA SER A 40 10.29 32.51 -35.14
C SER A 40 11.44 33.23 -35.86
N VAL A 41 12.41 32.46 -36.36
CA VAL A 41 13.44 32.98 -37.26
C VAL A 41 12.83 33.15 -38.64
N ASN A 42 12.71 34.39 -39.11
CA ASN A 42 12.63 34.70 -40.53
C ASN A 42 13.35 36.02 -40.79
N ASP A 43 14.62 35.91 -41.19
CA ASP A 43 15.39 37.03 -41.72
C ASP A 43 15.04 37.20 -43.20
N GLY A 44 14.85 38.45 -43.64
CA GLY A 44 14.44 38.75 -45.00
C GLY A 44 14.59 40.22 -45.36
N GLY A 45 15.77 40.58 -45.87
CA GLY A 45 15.99 41.85 -46.57
C GLY A 45 17.38 42.00 -47.17
N GLY A 46 17.57 41.56 -48.44
CA GLY A 46 18.53 42.19 -49.36
C GLY A 46 19.66 41.33 -49.97
N ASP A 47 19.40 40.83 -51.18
CA ASP A 47 20.29 40.59 -52.34
C ASP A 47 21.79 40.22 -52.15
N HIS A 48 22.14 38.94 -52.43
CA HIS A 48 23.16 38.52 -53.42
C HIS A 48 23.24 36.96 -53.56
N PRO A 49 23.48 36.38 -54.76
CA PRO A 49 23.43 34.94 -55.04
C PRO A 49 24.78 34.19 -54.80
N PRO A 50 24.81 32.84 -54.83
CA PRO A 50 25.51 32.00 -53.85
C PRO A 50 26.88 31.51 -54.31
N LYS A 51 27.72 31.02 -53.38
CA LYS A 51 28.71 29.97 -53.68
C LYS A 51 29.33 29.31 -52.43
N ALA A 52 29.52 28.01 -52.61
CA ALA A 52 30.41 27.07 -51.90
C ALA A 52 29.92 26.51 -50.55
N ALA A 53 29.52 25.24 -50.63
CA ALA A 53 29.42 24.33 -49.50
C ALA A 53 30.74 24.29 -48.72
N THR A 54 30.65 24.46 -47.40
CA THR A 54 31.69 24.13 -46.41
C THR A 54 30.96 23.38 -45.30
N SER A 55 30.97 22.05 -45.38
CA SER A 55 31.75 21.18 -44.50
C SER A 55 31.49 21.45 -43.01
N TYR A 56 30.72 20.55 -42.40
CA TYR A 56 30.59 20.45 -40.95
C TYR A 56 31.94 19.98 -40.38
N ASP A 57 32.72 20.93 -39.86
CA ASP A 57 33.90 20.60 -39.07
C ASP A 57 33.47 20.13 -37.68
N VAL A 58 33.45 18.82 -37.49
CA VAL A 58 33.45 18.18 -36.17
C VAL A 58 34.90 18.08 -35.71
N ALA A 59 35.35 19.04 -34.91
CA ALA A 59 36.54 18.87 -34.06
C ALA A 59 36.56 19.92 -32.93
N GLY A 60 36.49 19.48 -31.68
CA GLY A 60 36.74 20.35 -30.53
C GLY A 60 36.08 19.89 -29.23
N THR A 61 36.69 18.89 -28.59
CA THR A 61 36.66 18.56 -27.15
C THR A 61 35.80 19.40 -26.19
N GLY A 62 34.91 18.72 -25.45
CA GLY A 62 34.73 18.99 -24.01
C GLY A 62 33.59 19.90 -23.57
N ALA A 63 32.34 19.48 -23.79
CA ALA A 63 31.20 19.55 -22.86
C ALA A 63 29.91 19.42 -23.68
N LYS A 64 29.20 18.29 -23.54
CA LYS A 64 27.80 18.24 -23.97
C LYS A 64 27.03 19.20 -23.07
N LYS A 65 26.84 20.45 -23.49
CA LYS A 65 25.94 21.38 -22.80
C LYS A 65 24.55 20.77 -22.92
N ALA A 66 24.09 20.15 -21.84
CA ALA A 66 22.76 19.57 -21.77
C ALA A 66 21.76 20.68 -22.11
N VAL A 67 21.04 20.49 -23.21
CA VAL A 67 19.91 21.34 -23.57
C VAL A 67 18.79 20.92 -22.63
N TYR A 68 18.56 21.68 -21.58
CA TYR A 68 17.39 21.49 -20.74
C TYR A 68 16.18 22.08 -21.48
N GLY A 69 15.13 21.27 -21.66
CA GLY A 69 13.80 21.81 -21.96
C GLY A 69 13.31 22.69 -20.81
N PRO A 70 12.13 23.35 -20.92
CA PRO A 70 11.57 24.08 -19.80
C PRO A 70 11.45 23.13 -18.60
N MET A 71 12.07 23.51 -17.47
CA MET A 71 11.91 22.78 -16.21
C MET A 71 10.43 22.84 -15.83
N LEU A 72 9.91 21.76 -15.26
CA LEU A 72 8.53 21.71 -14.79
C LEU A 72 8.26 22.91 -13.86
N THR A 73 7.06 23.47 -13.92
CA THR A 73 6.57 24.35 -12.88
C THR A 73 6.36 23.57 -11.58
N LEU A 74 6.28 24.27 -10.45
CA LEU A 74 5.99 23.63 -9.16
C LEU A 74 4.65 22.87 -9.20
N ALA A 75 3.63 23.42 -9.87
CA ALA A 75 2.34 22.78 -10.03
C ALA A 75 2.44 21.47 -10.84
N GLU A 76 3.13 21.49 -11.98
CA GLU A 76 3.33 20.30 -12.80
C GLU A 76 4.16 19.23 -12.07
N PHE A 77 5.19 19.64 -11.32
CA PHE A 77 5.97 18.73 -10.48
C PHE A 77 5.08 18.07 -9.41
N LYS A 78 4.25 18.85 -8.72
CA LYS A 78 3.32 18.34 -7.70
C LYS A 78 2.35 17.31 -8.26
N ILE A 79 1.79 17.57 -9.45
CA ILE A 79 0.90 16.63 -10.14
C ILE A 79 1.65 15.32 -10.43
N ARG A 80 2.84 15.41 -11.03
CA ARG A 80 3.60 14.23 -11.42
C ARG A 80 4.12 13.42 -10.22
N ALA A 81 4.58 14.08 -9.16
CA ALA A 81 4.95 13.43 -7.91
C ALA A 81 3.75 12.72 -7.26
N THR A 82 2.56 13.33 -7.31
CA THR A 82 1.31 12.72 -6.80
C THR A 82 0.96 11.46 -7.57
N GLU A 83 1.08 11.48 -8.90
CA GLU A 83 0.85 10.31 -9.75
C GLU A 83 1.83 9.17 -9.43
N CYS A 84 3.13 9.47 -9.33
CA CYS A 84 4.15 8.46 -9.02
C CYS A 84 3.92 7.82 -7.64
N VAL A 85 3.54 8.59 -6.61
CA VAL A 85 3.18 8.02 -5.29
C VAL A 85 1.89 7.18 -5.36
N ARG A 86 0.89 7.60 -6.14
CA ARG A 86 -0.36 6.83 -6.28
C ARG A 86 -0.12 5.50 -6.97
N GLU A 87 0.64 5.49 -8.07
CA GLU A 87 1.00 4.27 -8.77
C GLU A 87 1.81 3.32 -7.87
N TYR A 88 2.70 3.87 -7.05
CA TYR A 88 3.44 3.08 -6.06
C TYR A 88 2.55 2.35 -5.05
N TYR A 89 1.43 2.95 -4.62
CA TYR A 89 0.52 2.22 -3.73
C TYR A 89 -0.10 0.99 -4.40
N ASP A 90 -0.29 1.01 -5.71
CA ASP A 90 -0.83 -0.12 -6.45
C ASP A 90 0.27 -1.15 -6.81
N SER A 91 1.45 -0.68 -7.21
CA SER A 91 2.53 -1.54 -7.73
C SER A 91 3.49 -2.05 -6.66
N GLY A 92 3.71 -1.28 -5.59
CA GLY A 92 4.77 -1.49 -4.61
C GLY A 92 6.19 -1.26 -5.14
N ASP A 93 6.34 -0.70 -6.35
CA ASP A 93 7.62 -0.51 -7.02
C ASP A 93 8.23 0.86 -6.66
N ALA A 94 9.09 0.88 -5.65
CA ALA A 94 9.77 2.10 -5.21
C ALA A 94 10.86 2.56 -6.20
N ASP A 95 11.46 1.63 -6.96
CA ASP A 95 12.50 1.96 -7.94
C ASP A 95 11.93 2.80 -9.09
N GLU A 96 10.67 2.54 -9.47
CA GLU A 96 9.97 3.37 -10.45
C GLU A 96 9.72 4.79 -9.93
N VAL A 97 9.41 4.97 -8.64
CA VAL A 97 9.28 6.30 -8.04
C VAL A 97 10.61 7.04 -8.02
N VAL A 98 11.71 6.36 -7.64
CA VAL A 98 13.08 6.90 -7.70
C VAL A 98 13.38 7.40 -9.11
N ARG A 99 13.13 6.55 -10.12
CA ARG A 99 13.34 6.89 -11.53
C ARG A 99 12.50 8.08 -11.97
N CYS A 100 11.20 8.10 -11.62
CA CYS A 100 10.29 9.19 -11.93
C CYS A 100 10.80 10.53 -11.37
N ILE A 101 11.25 10.56 -10.11
CA ILE A 101 11.77 11.76 -9.45
C ILE A 101 13.06 12.26 -10.11
N ASP A 102 14.01 11.35 -10.37
CA ASP A 102 15.28 11.69 -11.03
C ASP A 102 15.07 12.23 -12.46
N GLU A 103 14.11 11.68 -13.20
CA GLU A 103 13.80 12.09 -14.58
C GLU A 103 13.17 13.48 -14.65
N MET A 104 12.46 13.92 -13.61
CA MET A 104 11.89 15.27 -13.54
C MET A 104 12.97 16.36 -13.45
N ARG A 105 14.17 16.03 -12.94
CA ARG A 105 15.33 16.95 -12.82
C ARG A 105 15.02 18.28 -12.11
N CYS A 106 14.09 18.26 -11.15
CA CYS A 106 13.63 19.43 -10.40
C CYS A 106 14.05 19.37 -8.93
N ARG A 107 15.37 19.34 -8.65
CA ARG A 107 15.91 19.20 -7.29
C ARG A 107 15.33 20.19 -6.28
N GLY A 108 15.10 21.45 -6.70
CA GLY A 108 14.52 22.48 -5.84
C GLY A 108 13.10 22.19 -5.35
N TYR A 109 12.40 21.20 -5.93
CA TYR A 109 11.05 20.80 -5.53
C TYR A 109 11.03 19.46 -4.78
N HIS A 110 12.17 18.82 -4.54
CA HIS A 110 12.25 17.54 -3.82
C HIS A 110 11.58 17.54 -2.43
N PRO A 111 11.61 18.63 -1.62
CA PRO A 111 10.85 18.68 -0.37
C PRO A 111 9.35 18.40 -0.52
N GLU A 112 8.77 18.77 -1.66
CA GLU A 112 7.34 18.52 -1.93
C GLU A 112 7.03 17.04 -2.09
N VAL A 113 8.02 16.19 -2.45
CA VAL A 113 7.82 14.74 -2.53
C VAL A 113 7.46 14.19 -1.15
N VAL A 114 8.17 14.59 -0.09
CA VAL A 114 7.90 14.13 1.28
C VAL A 114 6.53 14.62 1.75
N LYS A 115 6.25 15.93 1.61
CA LYS A 115 4.94 16.49 1.96
C LYS A 115 3.80 15.78 1.25
N ARG A 116 3.94 15.53 -0.05
CA ARG A 116 2.89 14.86 -0.85
C ARG A 116 2.76 13.39 -0.51
N ALA A 117 3.87 12.67 -0.33
CA ALA A 117 3.83 11.26 0.04
C ALA A 117 3.11 11.05 1.37
N VAL A 118 3.49 11.83 2.39
CA VAL A 118 2.85 11.76 3.71
C VAL A 118 1.40 12.23 3.65
N GLY A 119 1.11 13.37 3.01
CA GLY A 119 -0.26 13.86 2.84
C GLY A 119 -1.19 12.81 2.20
N LEU A 120 -0.75 12.18 1.10
CA LEU A 120 -1.52 11.11 0.44
C LEU A 120 -1.72 9.86 1.30
N GLY A 121 -0.81 9.58 2.24
CA GLY A 121 -0.92 8.45 3.17
C GLY A 121 -1.88 8.73 4.31
N LEU A 122 -1.98 9.99 4.77
CA LEU A 122 -2.90 10.40 5.84
C LEU A 122 -4.37 10.17 5.47
N ASP A 123 -4.73 10.42 4.21
CA ASP A 123 -6.11 10.30 3.69
C ASP A 123 -6.55 8.84 3.42
N ARG A 124 -5.70 7.85 3.74
CA ARG A 124 -5.88 6.44 3.35
C ARG A 124 -5.80 5.45 4.51
N GLY A 125 -5.59 4.17 4.21
CA GLY A 125 -5.56 3.09 5.18
C GLY A 125 -4.19 2.89 5.85
N PRO A 126 -4.11 2.03 6.87
CA PRO A 126 -2.86 1.53 7.46
C PRO A 126 -1.80 1.12 6.43
N ARG A 127 -2.25 0.43 5.38
CA ARG A 127 -1.44 -0.07 4.29
C ARG A 127 -0.68 1.03 3.57
N GLU A 128 -1.37 2.06 3.11
CA GLU A 128 -0.73 3.15 2.40
C GLU A 128 0.24 3.90 3.28
N ARG A 129 -0.03 4.06 4.58
CA ARG A 129 0.90 4.70 5.52
C ARG A 129 2.18 3.90 5.74
N GLU A 130 2.07 2.56 5.78
CA GLU A 130 3.22 1.67 5.80
C GLU A 130 4.04 1.82 4.50
N LEU A 131 3.36 1.76 3.35
CA LEU A 131 4.01 1.98 2.06
C LEU A 131 4.68 3.35 1.98
N THR A 132 4.06 4.42 2.47
CA THR A 132 4.67 5.76 2.54
C THR A 132 5.96 5.75 3.35
N SER A 133 5.97 5.10 4.53
CA SER A 133 7.16 5.04 5.40
C SER A 133 8.31 4.31 4.70
N ARG A 134 8.00 3.19 4.05
CA ARG A 134 8.95 2.41 3.25
C ARG A 134 9.44 3.20 2.03
N LEU A 135 8.56 3.93 1.35
CA LEU A 135 8.92 4.78 0.22
C LEU A 135 9.91 5.87 0.64
N LEU A 136 9.67 6.56 1.76
CA LEU A 136 10.61 7.57 2.26
C LEU A 136 11.99 6.97 2.55
N THR A 137 12.03 5.75 3.10
CA THR A 137 13.27 4.99 3.30
C THR A 137 13.96 4.64 1.97
N CYS A 138 13.21 4.28 0.93
CA CYS A 138 13.76 4.02 -0.40
C CYS A 138 14.23 5.28 -1.13
N LEU A 139 13.63 6.43 -0.84
CA LEU A 139 13.97 7.70 -1.49
C LEU A 139 15.14 8.43 -0.83
N HIS A 140 15.54 8.04 0.38
CA HIS A 140 16.68 8.58 1.10
C HIS A 140 17.85 7.58 1.11
N PRO A 141 19.12 8.03 0.97
CA PRO A 141 19.59 9.41 0.79
C PRO A 141 19.61 9.87 -0.68
N THR A 142 19.05 9.09 -1.60
CA THR A 142 18.97 9.43 -3.03
C THR A 142 17.66 8.87 -3.59
N PRO A 143 16.82 9.70 -4.24
CA PRO A 143 17.10 11.07 -4.71
C PRO A 143 16.95 12.19 -3.67
N LEU A 144 16.42 11.91 -2.48
CA LEU A 144 16.17 12.89 -1.42
C LEU A 144 17.31 12.91 -0.41
N GLY A 145 17.98 14.06 -0.28
CA GLY A 145 18.98 14.27 0.77
C GLY A 145 18.35 14.66 2.11
N ASP A 146 19.18 14.77 3.15
CA ASP A 146 18.73 15.18 4.50
C ASP A 146 17.95 16.51 4.47
N ASP A 147 18.50 17.52 3.78
CA ASP A 147 17.86 18.84 3.62
C ASP A 147 16.48 18.75 2.95
N ASP A 148 16.33 17.85 1.96
CA ASP A 148 15.06 17.66 1.25
C ASP A 148 14.01 17.06 2.18
N VAL A 149 14.41 16.10 3.01
CA VAL A 149 13.53 15.42 3.96
C VAL A 149 13.12 16.37 5.08
N GLU A 150 14.07 17.07 5.70
CA GLU A 150 13.80 18.03 6.77
C GLU A 150 12.91 19.18 6.30
N ALA A 151 13.20 19.75 5.13
CA ALA A 151 12.35 20.78 4.53
C ALA A 151 10.95 20.23 4.19
N GLY A 152 10.87 18.99 3.71
CA GLY A 152 9.60 18.35 3.36
C GLY A 152 8.69 18.11 4.57
N PHE A 153 9.25 17.63 5.69
CA PHE A 153 8.50 17.52 6.95
C PHE A 153 8.11 18.89 7.52
N THR A 154 8.96 19.91 7.36
CA THR A 154 8.62 21.28 7.77
C THR A 154 7.44 21.82 6.97
N LEU A 155 7.47 21.68 5.64
CA LEU A 155 6.35 22.07 4.77
C LEU A 155 5.05 21.32 5.08
N LEU A 156 5.15 20.06 5.53
CA LEU A 156 4.01 19.26 5.97
C LEU A 156 3.41 19.80 7.27
N LEU A 157 4.26 20.01 8.28
CA LEU A 157 3.88 20.54 9.59
C LEU A 157 3.22 21.93 9.48
N ASP A 158 3.73 22.78 8.61
CA ASP A 158 3.19 24.13 8.40
C ASP A 158 1.81 24.10 7.71
N SER A 159 1.46 23.01 7.00
CA SER A 159 0.12 22.80 6.42
C SER A 159 -0.79 21.91 7.27
N LEU A 160 -0.40 21.58 8.50
CA LEU A 160 -1.10 20.57 9.28
C LEU A 160 -2.51 21.01 9.70
N ASP A 161 -2.71 22.30 9.96
CA ASP A 161 -4.03 22.85 10.30
C ASP A 161 -5.03 22.67 9.15
N GLU A 162 -4.57 22.76 7.90
CA GLU A 162 -5.39 22.48 6.72
C GLU A 162 -5.69 20.98 6.61
N LEU A 163 -4.68 20.13 6.81
CA LEU A 163 -4.84 18.67 6.77
C LEU A 163 -5.81 18.14 7.83
N VAL A 164 -5.86 18.76 9.00
CA VAL A 164 -6.75 18.36 10.10
C VAL A 164 -8.23 18.55 9.76
N VAL A 165 -8.55 19.48 8.83
CA VAL A 165 -9.93 19.69 8.37
C VAL A 165 -10.48 18.43 7.72
N ASP A 166 -9.67 17.76 6.91
CA ASP A 166 -10.05 16.53 6.19
C ASP A 166 -9.76 15.27 7.01
N VAL A 167 -8.71 15.29 7.82
CA VAL A 167 -8.23 14.15 8.61
C VAL A 167 -8.08 14.55 10.08
N PRO A 168 -9.10 14.33 10.93
CA PRO A 168 -9.08 14.79 12.33
C PRO A 168 -7.88 14.29 13.15
N ASP A 169 -7.39 13.09 12.85
CA ASP A 169 -6.25 12.45 13.53
C ASP A 169 -4.89 12.77 12.86
N ALA A 170 -4.83 13.72 11.91
CA ALA A 170 -3.61 14.02 11.14
C ALA A 170 -2.42 14.34 12.04
N ARG A 171 -2.60 15.12 13.11
CA ARG A 171 -1.51 15.46 14.05
C ARG A 171 -0.90 14.23 14.70
N ALA A 172 -1.74 13.29 15.12
CA ALA A 172 -1.29 12.05 15.71
C ALA A 172 -0.55 11.18 14.67
N MET A 173 -1.08 11.09 13.46
CA MET A 173 -0.46 10.30 12.40
C MET A 173 0.86 10.91 11.92
N VAL A 174 0.96 12.22 11.75
CA VAL A 174 2.23 12.90 11.41
C VAL A 174 3.29 12.68 12.50
N GLY A 175 2.91 12.72 13.79
CA GLY A 175 3.83 12.38 14.87
C GLY A 175 4.34 10.93 14.80
N SER A 176 3.49 10.00 14.36
CA SER A 176 3.92 8.62 14.08
C SER A 176 4.88 8.53 12.88
N PHE A 177 4.62 9.29 11.79
CA PHE A 177 5.53 9.37 10.64
C PHE A 177 6.89 9.94 11.01
N LEU A 178 6.95 11.01 11.82
CA LEU A 178 8.20 11.58 12.30
C LEU A 178 9.00 10.57 13.13
N ALA A 179 8.35 9.88 14.08
CA ALA A 179 9.01 8.84 14.88
C ALA A 179 9.52 7.68 14.00
N ARG A 180 8.72 7.26 13.01
CA ARG A 180 9.11 6.21 12.06
C ARG A 180 10.29 6.64 11.19
N ALA A 181 10.28 7.86 10.65
CA ALA A 181 11.38 8.40 9.84
C ALA A 181 12.70 8.49 10.64
N VAL A 182 12.62 8.76 11.95
CA VAL A 182 13.81 8.72 12.83
C VAL A 182 14.32 7.28 13.02
N VAL A 183 13.44 6.31 13.22
CA VAL A 183 13.84 4.88 13.36
C VAL A 183 14.41 4.33 12.06
N ASP A 184 13.85 4.75 10.92
CA ASP A 184 14.28 4.32 9.58
C ASP A 184 15.53 5.09 9.10
N GLU A 185 16.11 5.94 9.95
CA GLU A 185 17.31 6.76 9.67
C GLU A 185 17.15 7.75 8.50
N VAL A 186 15.90 8.08 8.16
CA VAL A 186 15.53 9.05 7.11
C VAL A 186 15.53 10.49 7.66
N LEU A 187 15.28 10.66 8.97
CA LEU A 187 15.23 11.96 9.64
C LEU A 187 16.12 11.95 10.89
N ALA A 188 16.97 12.97 11.05
CA ALA A 188 17.84 13.07 12.21
C ALA A 188 17.03 13.37 13.50
N PRO A 189 17.35 12.75 14.66
CA PRO A 189 16.72 13.11 15.93
C PRO A 189 16.87 14.60 16.30
N ALA A 190 17.94 15.25 15.81
CA ALA A 190 18.21 16.66 16.02
C ALA A 190 17.12 17.58 15.42
N TYR A 191 16.47 17.14 14.34
CA TYR A 191 15.33 17.84 13.75
C TYR A 191 14.19 18.01 14.75
N LEU A 192 13.85 16.95 15.50
CA LEU A 192 12.79 16.99 16.50
C LEU A 192 13.13 17.94 17.65
N SER A 193 14.39 17.91 18.13
CA SER A 193 14.82 18.87 19.16
C SER A 193 14.76 20.31 18.68
N ALA A 194 15.23 20.59 17.45
CA ALA A 194 15.20 21.94 16.89
C ALA A 194 13.76 22.44 16.71
N ARG A 195 12.87 21.60 16.17
CA ARG A 195 11.46 21.95 16.01
C ARG A 195 10.79 22.23 17.36
N ASN A 196 11.09 21.44 18.38
CA ASN A 196 10.56 21.65 19.73
C ASN A 196 11.07 22.95 20.38
N ASP A 197 12.32 23.34 20.11
CA ASP A 197 12.89 24.60 20.60
C ASP A 197 12.23 25.82 19.93
N ASP A 198 11.98 25.73 18.61
CA ASP A 198 11.31 26.80 17.84
C ASP A 198 9.79 26.86 18.13
N HIS A 199 9.17 25.72 18.44
CA HIS A 199 7.73 25.57 18.69
C HIS A 199 7.46 24.80 20.00
N PRO A 200 7.72 25.41 21.16
CA PRO A 200 7.50 24.73 22.44
C PRO A 200 6.05 24.30 22.63
N GLY A 201 5.82 23.02 22.92
CA GLY A 201 4.49 22.44 23.09
C GLY A 201 3.81 22.01 21.78
N ASP A 202 4.56 21.86 20.69
CA ASP A 202 4.07 21.23 19.46
C ASP A 202 3.69 19.76 19.74
N GLU A 203 2.39 19.48 19.76
CA GLU A 203 1.82 18.17 20.10
C GLU A 203 2.29 17.05 19.16
N VAL A 204 2.65 17.38 17.93
CA VAL A 204 3.14 16.42 16.93
C VAL A 204 4.53 15.95 17.30
N VAL A 205 5.38 16.90 17.72
CA VAL A 205 6.75 16.61 18.17
C VAL A 205 6.74 15.89 19.51
N GLU A 206 5.92 16.34 20.47
CA GLU A 206 5.75 15.65 21.76
C GLU A 206 5.33 14.20 21.57
N ARG A 207 4.42 13.94 20.63
CA ARG A 207 4.03 12.57 20.28
C ARG A 207 5.18 11.77 19.69
N ALA A 208 5.92 12.33 18.73
CA ALA A 208 7.04 11.64 18.10
C ALA A 208 8.12 11.26 19.14
N VAL A 209 8.50 12.22 19.99
CA VAL A 209 9.42 12.01 21.11
C VAL A 209 8.88 10.98 22.10
N GLY A 210 7.59 11.05 22.44
CA GLY A 210 6.92 10.09 23.32
C GLY A 210 6.89 8.66 22.77
N LEU A 211 6.85 8.49 21.44
CA LEU A 211 6.96 7.17 20.79
C LEU A 211 8.40 6.65 20.85
N LEU A 212 9.39 7.51 20.55
CA LEU A 212 10.81 7.18 20.56
C LEU A 212 11.35 6.89 21.97
N SER A 213 10.74 7.48 23.01
CA SER A 213 11.18 7.30 24.41
C SER A 213 10.70 5.99 25.05
N ARG A 214 9.92 5.18 24.34
CA ARG A 214 9.39 3.90 24.84
C ARG A 214 10.44 2.80 24.78
N GLU A 215 10.36 1.84 25.71
CA GLU A 215 11.14 0.60 25.60
C GLU A 215 10.83 -0.12 24.27
N HIS A 216 11.88 -0.63 23.64
CA HIS A 216 11.81 -1.32 22.35
C HIS A 216 11.15 -0.51 21.23
N CYS A 217 11.33 0.83 21.22
CA CYS A 217 10.72 1.74 20.24
C CYS A 217 10.93 1.30 18.79
N ASN A 218 12.13 0.83 18.41
CA ASN A 218 12.43 0.43 17.02
C ASN A 218 11.47 -0.66 16.52
N ALA A 219 11.38 -1.79 17.24
CA ALA A 219 10.50 -2.90 16.86
C ALA A 219 9.02 -2.51 16.91
N ARG A 220 8.63 -1.61 17.81
CA ARG A 220 7.24 -1.14 17.92
C ARG A 220 6.87 -0.19 16.78
N LEU A 221 7.80 0.67 16.39
CA LEU A 221 7.61 1.64 15.32
C LEU A 221 7.62 0.98 13.94
N GLU A 222 8.27 -0.18 13.81
CA GLU A 222 8.16 -1.06 12.63
C GLU A 222 6.73 -1.52 12.32
N HIS A 223 5.85 -1.48 13.31
CA HIS A 223 4.45 -1.86 13.16
C HIS A 223 3.50 -0.73 13.59
N VAL A 224 3.95 0.52 13.54
CA VAL A 224 3.18 1.69 14.02
C VAL A 224 1.85 1.85 13.29
N TRP A 225 1.76 1.40 12.04
CA TRP A 225 0.55 1.48 11.23
C TRP A 225 -0.41 0.31 11.42
N GLY A 226 0.01 -0.74 12.13
CA GLY A 226 -0.77 -1.96 12.31
C GLY A 226 -0.47 -3.03 11.26
N PRO A 227 -1.25 -4.13 11.25
CA PRO A 227 -0.91 -5.33 10.50
C PRO A 227 -1.16 -5.29 8.98
N GLY A 228 -1.48 -4.13 8.40
CA GLY A 228 -2.05 -3.96 7.05
C GLY A 228 -1.34 -4.70 5.89
N ASP A 229 -2.04 -4.83 4.77
CA ASP A 229 -1.74 -5.63 3.58
C ASP A 229 -0.58 -5.12 2.69
N GLY A 230 0.23 -4.18 3.19
CA GLY A 230 1.46 -3.70 2.57
C GLY A 230 2.71 -4.49 2.97
N ARG A 231 2.56 -5.44 3.90
CA ARG A 231 3.64 -6.30 4.40
C ARG A 231 3.91 -7.48 3.46
N PRO A 232 5.15 -7.98 3.39
CA PRO A 232 5.47 -9.20 2.64
C PRO A 232 4.53 -10.36 3.02
N VAL A 233 4.15 -11.18 2.04
CA VAL A 233 3.25 -12.35 2.25
C VAL A 233 3.74 -13.29 3.36
N ALA A 234 5.05 -13.36 3.60
CA ALA A 234 5.64 -14.14 4.68
C ALA A 234 5.26 -13.64 6.08
N GLU A 235 5.21 -12.32 6.27
CA GLU A 235 4.81 -11.70 7.54
C GLU A 235 3.32 -11.79 7.76
N LEU A 236 2.51 -11.56 6.71
CA LEU A 236 1.07 -11.74 6.75
C LEU A 236 0.68 -13.15 7.22
N LYS A 237 1.39 -14.15 6.70
CA LYS A 237 1.29 -15.53 7.15
C LYS A 237 1.61 -15.67 8.64
N GLY A 238 2.72 -15.11 9.12
CA GLY A 238 3.07 -15.13 10.54
C GLY A 238 1.97 -14.53 11.44
N VAL A 239 1.39 -13.41 11.03
CA VAL A 239 0.27 -12.78 11.75
C VAL A 239 -0.99 -13.64 11.72
N MET A 240 -1.28 -14.34 10.62
CA MET A 240 -2.36 -15.33 10.57
C MET A 240 -2.13 -16.46 11.57
N ASP A 241 -0.91 -17.01 11.65
CA ASP A 241 -0.62 -18.10 12.59
C ASP A 241 -0.81 -17.65 14.04
N GLN A 242 -0.28 -16.48 14.41
CA GLN A 242 -0.43 -15.92 15.75
C GLN A 242 -1.91 -15.73 16.13
N LEU A 243 -2.70 -15.10 15.26
CA LEU A 243 -4.14 -14.92 15.46
C LEU A 243 -4.86 -16.26 15.69
N LEU A 244 -4.58 -17.26 14.85
CA LEU A 244 -5.24 -18.56 14.92
C LEU A 244 -4.85 -19.32 16.18
N GLU A 245 -3.58 -19.26 16.58
CA GLU A 245 -3.08 -19.87 17.83
C GLU A 245 -3.66 -19.18 19.07
N GLU A 246 -3.70 -17.85 19.09
CA GLU A 246 -4.32 -17.06 20.17
C GLU A 246 -5.81 -17.35 20.30
N TYR A 247 -6.53 -17.48 19.19
CA TYR A 247 -7.93 -17.90 19.21
C TYR A 247 -8.09 -19.32 19.78
N LEU A 248 -7.21 -20.26 19.42
CA LEU A 248 -7.28 -21.63 19.96
C LEU A 248 -7.01 -21.68 21.47
N LEU A 249 -6.36 -20.67 22.05
CA LEU A 249 -6.13 -20.53 23.48
C LEU A 249 -7.25 -19.77 24.20
N SER A 250 -7.71 -18.65 23.64
CA SER A 250 -8.70 -17.75 24.26
C SER A 250 -10.15 -18.17 24.02
N ARG A 251 -10.42 -18.79 22.87
CA ARG A 251 -11.78 -19.08 22.34
C ARG A 251 -12.65 -17.83 22.12
N GLU A 252 -12.03 -16.66 22.01
CA GLU A 252 -12.74 -15.38 21.83
C GLU A 252 -13.00 -15.08 20.35
N LEU A 253 -14.21 -15.39 19.89
CA LEU A 253 -14.62 -15.19 18.48
C LEU A 253 -14.61 -13.73 18.04
N ASP A 254 -15.04 -12.81 18.92
CA ASP A 254 -15.11 -11.39 18.61
C ASP A 254 -13.71 -10.76 18.45
N GLU A 255 -12.75 -11.18 19.28
CA GLU A 255 -11.36 -10.73 19.18
C GLU A 255 -10.73 -11.23 17.88
N ALA A 256 -10.83 -12.53 17.60
CA ALA A 256 -10.33 -13.10 16.35
C ALA A 256 -10.95 -12.40 15.12
N ALA A 257 -12.25 -12.11 15.15
CA ALA A 257 -12.94 -11.37 14.11
C ALA A 257 -12.47 -9.92 13.96
N ARG A 258 -12.07 -9.25 15.05
CA ARG A 258 -11.44 -7.93 14.99
C ARG A 258 -10.08 -8.03 14.31
N CYS A 259 -9.22 -8.96 14.74
CA CYS A 259 -7.89 -9.16 14.17
C CYS A 259 -7.94 -9.48 12.66
N VAL A 260 -8.92 -10.30 12.21
CA VAL A 260 -9.09 -10.59 10.77
C VAL A 260 -9.47 -9.33 9.98
N ARG A 261 -10.29 -8.42 10.53
CA ARG A 261 -10.64 -7.16 9.86
C ARG A 261 -9.46 -6.21 9.78
N GLU A 262 -8.69 -6.09 10.86
CA GLU A 262 -7.52 -5.21 10.92
C GLU A 262 -6.40 -5.65 9.97
N MET A 263 -6.33 -6.93 9.64
CA MET A 263 -5.39 -7.48 8.68
C MET A 263 -5.61 -6.98 7.24
N ASP A 264 -6.83 -6.51 6.91
CA ASP A 264 -7.24 -5.94 5.62
C ASP A 264 -6.80 -6.75 4.38
N ALA A 265 -6.91 -8.09 4.45
CA ALA A 265 -6.44 -8.99 3.40
C ALA A 265 -7.56 -9.89 2.81
N PRO A 266 -8.70 -9.33 2.34
CA PRO A 266 -9.90 -10.10 1.98
C PRO A 266 -9.66 -11.13 0.85
N HIS A 267 -8.77 -10.83 -0.09
CA HIS A 267 -8.42 -11.76 -1.17
C HIS A 267 -7.52 -12.91 -0.72
N PHE A 268 -6.92 -12.81 0.47
CA PHE A 268 -5.98 -13.77 1.05
C PHE A 268 -6.56 -14.57 2.22
N HIS A 269 -7.83 -14.37 2.59
CA HIS A 269 -8.50 -15.14 3.67
C HIS A 269 -8.52 -16.67 3.44
N HIS A 270 -8.40 -17.14 2.20
CA HIS A 270 -8.24 -18.57 1.91
C HIS A 270 -6.92 -19.13 2.46
N GLU A 271 -5.87 -18.31 2.64
CA GLU A 271 -4.66 -18.71 3.36
C GLU A 271 -4.92 -18.83 4.86
N LEU A 272 -5.67 -17.90 5.47
CA LEU A 272 -6.12 -17.96 6.87
C LEU A 272 -6.87 -19.27 7.13
N VAL A 273 -7.83 -19.64 6.26
CA VAL A 273 -8.61 -20.89 6.39
C VAL A 273 -7.73 -22.12 6.30
N LYS A 274 -6.86 -22.18 5.28
CA LYS A 274 -5.93 -23.30 5.08
C LYS A 274 -5.02 -23.48 6.30
N ARG A 275 -4.51 -22.39 6.85
CA ARG A 275 -3.61 -22.40 8.02
C ARG A 275 -4.36 -22.78 9.29
N GLY A 276 -5.53 -22.22 9.54
CA GLY A 276 -6.35 -22.51 10.71
C GLY A 276 -6.70 -24.00 10.80
N ALA A 277 -7.20 -24.56 9.70
CA ALA A 277 -7.51 -25.99 9.65
C ALA A 277 -6.26 -26.87 9.85
N LYS A 278 -5.11 -26.51 9.27
CA LYS A 278 -3.84 -27.23 9.48
C LYS A 278 -3.40 -27.19 10.95
N ILE A 279 -3.34 -26.00 11.56
CA ILE A 279 -2.92 -25.81 12.96
C ILE A 279 -3.81 -26.62 13.91
N ALA A 280 -5.13 -26.58 13.67
CA ALA A 280 -6.09 -27.35 14.45
C ALA A 280 -5.86 -28.86 14.37
N MET A 281 -5.62 -29.40 13.17
CA MET A 281 -5.33 -30.83 12.96
C MET A 281 -4.00 -31.26 13.59
N GLU A 282 -2.97 -30.42 13.51
CA GLU A 282 -1.68 -30.69 14.15
C GLU A 282 -1.83 -30.75 15.67
N LYS A 283 -2.58 -29.82 16.25
CA LYS A 283 -2.81 -29.77 17.70
C LYS A 283 -3.59 -31.00 18.20
N ASP A 284 -4.73 -31.32 17.57
CA ASP A 284 -5.53 -32.49 17.97
C ASP A 284 -4.80 -33.81 17.66
N GLY A 285 -4.00 -33.85 16.58
CA GLY A 285 -3.14 -34.99 16.25
C GLY A 285 -2.07 -35.28 17.30
N LEU A 286 -1.46 -34.24 17.88
CA LEU A 286 -0.48 -34.36 18.95
C LEU A 286 -1.12 -34.85 20.27
N ASP A 287 -2.30 -34.34 20.62
CA ASP A 287 -3.02 -34.75 21.83
C ASP A 287 -3.40 -36.25 21.81
N HIS A 288 -3.71 -36.79 20.64
CA HIS A 288 -3.94 -38.23 20.44
C HIS A 288 -2.68 -39.11 20.53
N HIS A 289 -1.50 -38.54 20.25
CA HIS A 289 -0.22 -39.25 20.43
C HIS A 289 0.24 -39.24 21.89
N HIS A 290 0.03 -38.15 22.63
CA HIS A 290 0.34 -38.06 24.05
C HIS A 290 -0.59 -38.92 24.92
N SER A 291 -1.89 -38.96 24.62
CA SER A 291 -2.88 -39.77 25.35
C SER A 291 -2.71 -41.28 25.17
N LYS A 292 -2.07 -41.76 24.09
CA LYS A 292 -1.74 -43.19 23.91
C LYS A 292 -0.48 -43.64 24.65
N ALA A 293 0.38 -42.72 25.08
CA ALA A 293 1.62 -43.04 25.80
C ALA A 293 1.39 -43.22 27.31
N ASP A 294 0.35 -42.61 27.87
CA ASP A 294 0.01 -42.72 29.30
C ASP A 294 -1.15 -43.70 29.51
N ASN A 295 -0.82 -44.99 29.38
CA ASN A 295 -1.80 -46.07 29.54
C ASN A 295 -1.95 -46.39 31.03
N GLY A 296 -2.85 -45.69 31.72
CA GLY A 296 -3.06 -45.93 33.16
C GLY A 296 -4.16 -45.11 33.83
N ASN A 297 -5.42 -45.38 33.47
CA ASN A 297 -6.58 -45.17 34.34
C ASN A 297 -6.95 -43.71 34.69
N SER A 298 -7.76 -43.06 33.84
CA SER A 298 -8.60 -41.92 34.25
C SER A 298 -10.03 -42.13 33.75
N ALA A 299 -10.86 -42.72 34.62
CA ALA A 299 -12.31 -42.80 34.45
C ALA A 299 -13.02 -41.49 34.85
N ASP A 300 -12.26 -40.43 35.15
CA ASP A 300 -12.74 -39.11 35.55
C ASP A 300 -12.34 -38.06 34.49
N ALA A 301 -12.67 -38.31 33.22
CA ALA A 301 -12.66 -37.26 32.21
C ALA A 301 -13.93 -36.41 32.42
N ASP A 302 -13.85 -35.54 33.41
CA ASP A 302 -14.80 -34.46 33.63
C ASP A 302 -15.06 -33.72 32.32
N VAL A 303 -16.33 -33.36 32.14
CA VAL A 303 -16.90 -32.60 31.02
C VAL A 303 -16.19 -31.25 30.89
N ALA A 304 -15.09 -31.22 30.14
CA ALA A 304 -14.60 -30.00 29.53
C ALA A 304 -15.42 -29.78 28.25
N ASP A 305 -16.44 -28.93 28.36
CA ASP A 305 -17.37 -28.46 27.32
C ASP A 305 -16.68 -27.61 26.23
N GLY A 306 -15.48 -28.01 25.80
CA GLY A 306 -14.75 -27.38 24.70
C GLY A 306 -14.42 -28.45 23.68
N GLY A 307 -15.10 -28.42 22.53
CA GLY A 307 -14.77 -29.27 21.38
C GLY A 307 -13.28 -29.19 21.01
N GLY A 308 -12.82 -30.14 20.19
CA GLY A 308 -11.45 -30.22 19.72
C GLY A 308 -10.98 -28.91 19.06
N SER A 309 -9.68 -28.78 18.82
CA SER A 309 -9.15 -27.63 18.08
C SER A 309 -9.80 -27.52 16.71
N VAL A 310 -10.11 -28.65 16.07
CA VAL A 310 -10.84 -28.72 14.79
C VAL A 310 -12.26 -28.15 14.93
N ASP A 311 -13.02 -28.52 15.97
CA ASP A 311 -14.36 -27.97 16.24
C ASP A 311 -14.34 -26.46 16.44
N ALA A 312 -13.43 -25.99 17.29
CA ALA A 312 -13.32 -24.57 17.58
C ALA A 312 -12.93 -23.77 16.33
N MET A 313 -12.06 -24.32 15.49
CA MET A 313 -11.66 -23.67 14.25
C MET A 313 -12.82 -23.63 13.23
N ALA A 314 -13.63 -24.69 13.15
CA ALA A 314 -14.85 -24.68 12.33
C ALA A 314 -15.87 -23.66 12.85
N ALA A 315 -16.01 -23.51 14.17
CA ALA A 315 -16.84 -22.49 14.80
C ALA A 315 -16.35 -21.06 14.46
N LEU A 316 -15.05 -20.81 14.48
CA LEU A 316 -14.46 -19.54 14.07
C LEU A 316 -14.83 -19.19 12.62
N PHE A 317 -14.55 -20.08 11.68
CA PHE A 317 -14.85 -19.77 10.28
C PHE A 317 -16.35 -19.65 10.01
N SER A 318 -17.19 -20.42 10.70
CA SER A 318 -18.64 -20.24 10.67
C SER A 318 -19.06 -18.85 11.16
N PHE A 319 -18.46 -18.39 12.26
CA PHE A 319 -18.69 -17.05 12.80
C PHE A 319 -18.21 -15.95 11.83
N LEU A 320 -17.02 -16.09 11.24
CA LEU A 320 -16.46 -15.12 10.30
C LEU A 320 -17.31 -15.00 9.02
N VAL A 321 -17.86 -16.11 8.50
CA VAL A 321 -18.77 -16.08 7.34
C VAL A 321 -20.11 -15.46 7.71
N LYS A 322 -20.72 -15.83 8.84
CA LYS A 322 -22.00 -15.24 9.31
C LYS A 322 -21.92 -13.73 9.50
N ASN A 323 -20.75 -13.22 9.87
CA ASN A 323 -20.49 -11.80 10.04
C ASN A 323 -19.93 -11.11 8.76
N ALA A 324 -19.98 -11.78 7.61
CA ALA A 324 -19.51 -11.27 6.32
C ALA A 324 -18.04 -10.78 6.30
N ILE A 325 -17.19 -11.35 7.15
CA ILE A 325 -15.75 -11.02 7.23
C ILE A 325 -14.96 -11.89 6.23
N VAL A 326 -15.32 -13.17 6.14
CA VAL A 326 -14.75 -14.13 5.19
C VAL A 326 -15.88 -14.62 4.29
N SER A 327 -15.64 -14.78 2.99
CA SER A 327 -16.64 -15.36 2.09
C SER A 327 -16.57 -16.89 2.06
N GLU A 328 -17.71 -17.54 1.79
CA GLU A 328 -17.78 -19.00 1.56
C GLU A 328 -16.78 -19.47 0.49
N TYR A 329 -16.55 -18.63 -0.53
CA TYR A 329 -15.53 -18.88 -1.55
C TYR A 329 -14.11 -18.96 -0.97
N GLN A 330 -13.75 -18.05 -0.06
CA GLN A 330 -12.43 -18.08 0.58
C GLN A 330 -12.28 -19.33 1.46
N VAL A 331 -13.34 -19.75 2.16
CA VAL A 331 -13.35 -21.01 2.93
C VAL A 331 -13.14 -22.22 2.02
N SER A 332 -13.95 -22.35 0.97
CA SER A 332 -13.83 -23.45 0.00
C SER A 332 -12.45 -23.49 -0.68
N LYS A 333 -11.91 -22.33 -1.07
CA LYS A 333 -10.57 -22.22 -1.67
C LYS A 333 -9.47 -22.60 -0.68
N GLY A 334 -9.61 -22.23 0.60
CA GLY A 334 -8.64 -22.56 1.65
C GLY A 334 -8.57 -24.06 1.90
N ILE A 335 -9.73 -24.70 2.05
CA ILE A 335 -9.86 -26.16 2.21
C ILE A 335 -9.30 -26.89 0.97
N SER A 336 -9.67 -26.45 -0.23
CA SER A 336 -9.15 -27.01 -1.49
C SER A 336 -7.63 -26.92 -1.60
N ARG A 337 -7.01 -25.88 -1.02
CA ARG A 337 -5.54 -25.75 -0.96
C ARG A 337 -4.93 -26.66 0.11
N LEU A 338 -5.60 -26.86 1.24
CA LEU A 338 -5.16 -27.79 2.28
C LEU A 338 -5.18 -29.25 1.78
N MET A 339 -6.24 -29.64 1.04
CA MET A 339 -6.33 -30.96 0.42
C MET A 339 -5.12 -31.28 -0.49
N LYS A 340 -4.57 -30.28 -1.19
CA LYS A 340 -3.37 -30.45 -2.03
C LYS A 340 -2.11 -30.71 -1.20
N LEU A 341 -2.05 -30.25 0.04
CA LEU A 341 -0.97 -30.47 1.00
C LEU A 341 -1.20 -31.71 1.89
N MET A 342 -2.32 -32.40 1.71
CA MET A 342 -2.69 -33.57 2.53
C MET A 342 -1.63 -34.69 2.53
N PRO A 343 -0.94 -35.02 1.41
CA PRO A 343 0.11 -36.04 1.45
C PRO A 343 1.23 -35.72 2.45
N ASP A 344 1.64 -34.45 2.53
CA ASP A 344 2.69 -34.00 3.44
C ASP A 344 2.17 -33.96 4.88
N LEU A 345 0.95 -33.42 5.09
CA LEU A 345 0.35 -33.33 6.42
C LEU A 345 0.15 -34.71 7.08
N LYS A 346 -0.13 -35.74 6.28
CA LYS A 346 -0.24 -37.13 6.78
C LYS A 346 1.05 -37.68 7.38
N LEU A 347 2.20 -37.14 6.99
CA LEU A 347 3.49 -37.58 7.52
C LEU A 347 3.60 -37.25 9.01
N ASP A 348 3.07 -36.09 9.41
CA ASP A 348 3.09 -35.61 10.78
C ASP A 348 1.81 -36.03 11.55
N VAL A 349 0.65 -36.04 10.86
CA VAL A 349 -0.66 -36.33 11.43
C VAL A 349 -1.38 -37.41 10.61
N PRO A 350 -1.23 -38.72 10.95
CA PRO A 350 -1.85 -39.80 10.18
C PRO A 350 -3.39 -39.72 10.09
N ALA A 351 -4.03 -39.12 11.09
CA ALA A 351 -5.49 -38.93 11.17
C ALA A 351 -6.00 -37.71 10.38
N ALA A 352 -5.11 -36.88 9.79
CA ALA A 352 -5.49 -35.64 9.11
C ALA A 352 -6.61 -35.76 8.07
N PRO A 353 -6.74 -36.86 7.28
CA PRO A 353 -7.84 -37.00 6.34
C PRO A 353 -9.21 -37.05 7.03
N ALA A 354 -9.32 -37.84 8.11
CA ALA A 354 -10.57 -37.98 8.84
C ALA A 354 -10.92 -36.67 9.55
N MET A 355 -9.93 -35.98 10.12
CA MET A 355 -10.12 -34.67 10.73
C MET A 355 -10.54 -33.60 9.71
N LEU A 356 -10.04 -33.67 8.47
CA LEU A 356 -10.48 -32.75 7.42
C LEU A 356 -11.93 -33.03 7.01
N ASP A 357 -12.31 -34.30 6.86
CA ASP A 357 -13.70 -34.66 6.54
C ASP A 357 -14.68 -34.17 7.63
N GLU A 358 -14.29 -34.30 8.90
CA GLU A 358 -15.02 -33.77 10.06
C GLU A 358 -15.12 -32.25 10.03
N PHE A 359 -13.98 -31.56 9.83
CA PHE A 359 -13.92 -30.10 9.69
C PHE A 359 -14.84 -29.59 8.57
N GLU A 360 -14.82 -30.24 7.41
CA GLU A 360 -15.70 -29.88 6.29
C GLU A 360 -17.18 -30.12 6.64
N GLY A 361 -17.49 -31.20 7.36
CA GLY A 361 -18.84 -31.48 7.87
C GLY A 361 -19.35 -30.33 8.74
N MET A 362 -18.58 -29.94 9.75
CA MET A 362 -18.91 -28.82 10.64
C MET A 362 -19.02 -27.49 9.90
N CYS A 363 -18.16 -27.24 8.91
CA CYS A 363 -18.27 -26.03 8.10
C CYS A 363 -19.55 -25.99 7.25
N ARG A 364 -20.04 -27.14 6.76
CA ARG A 364 -21.33 -27.21 6.06
C ARG A 364 -22.50 -26.99 7.02
N GLU A 365 -22.48 -27.61 8.19
CA GLU A 365 -23.50 -27.42 9.23
C GLU A 365 -23.53 -25.97 9.75
N GLY A 366 -22.36 -25.35 9.89
CA GLY A 366 -22.18 -23.96 10.28
C GLY A 366 -22.57 -22.94 9.22
N GLY A 367 -22.84 -23.39 7.98
CA GLY A 367 -23.23 -22.53 6.85
C GLY A 367 -22.08 -21.75 6.21
N CYS A 368 -20.83 -22.19 6.38
CA CYS A 368 -19.66 -21.56 5.76
C CYS A 368 -19.09 -22.34 4.56
N LEU A 369 -19.69 -23.49 4.23
CA LEU A 369 -19.48 -24.21 2.97
C LEU A 369 -20.81 -24.55 2.28
N PRO A 370 -20.83 -24.55 0.94
CA PRO A 370 -22.01 -24.99 0.20
C PRO A 370 -22.30 -26.47 0.45
N SER A 371 -23.59 -26.82 0.54
CA SER A 371 -24.02 -28.22 0.60
C SER A 371 -23.61 -28.95 -0.68
N PRO A 372 -23.18 -30.22 -0.61
CA PRO A 372 -22.89 -31.00 -1.81
C PRO A 372 -24.13 -31.06 -2.71
N PRO A 373 -23.95 -31.03 -4.04
CA PRO A 373 -25.07 -31.18 -4.96
C PRO A 373 -25.79 -32.51 -4.70
N PRO A 374 -27.13 -32.56 -4.85
CA PRO A 374 -27.87 -33.80 -4.67
C PRO A 374 -27.34 -34.87 -5.63
N PRO A 375 -27.35 -36.16 -5.22
CA PRO A 375 -26.88 -37.24 -6.08
C PRO A 375 -27.64 -37.23 -7.40
N GLN A 376 -26.91 -37.15 -8.51
CA GLN A 376 -27.52 -37.21 -9.83
C GLN A 376 -28.19 -38.58 -9.98
N PRO A 377 -29.44 -38.65 -10.50
CA PRO A 377 -30.08 -39.93 -10.77
C PRO A 377 -29.21 -40.74 -11.74
N PRO A 378 -29.15 -42.08 -11.58
CA PRO A 378 -28.35 -42.91 -12.47
C PRO A 378 -28.78 -42.67 -13.91
N ALA A 379 -27.81 -42.40 -14.78
CA ALA A 379 -28.04 -42.23 -16.20
C ALA A 379 -28.86 -43.43 -16.71
N ALA A 380 -30.06 -43.16 -17.22
CA ALA A 380 -30.90 -44.18 -17.80
C ALA A 380 -30.09 -44.88 -18.90
N ALA A 381 -29.83 -46.17 -18.70
CA ALA A 381 -29.21 -47.00 -19.71
C ALA A 381 -30.12 -46.94 -20.95
N GLU A 382 -29.65 -46.27 -21.99
CA GLU A 382 -30.27 -46.32 -23.31
C GLU A 382 -30.18 -47.77 -23.80
N THR A 383 -31.27 -48.51 -23.58
CA THR A 383 -31.52 -49.77 -24.28
C THR A 383 -31.57 -49.46 -25.77
N GLN A 384 -30.47 -49.73 -26.46
CA GLN A 384 -30.48 -49.96 -27.90
C GLN A 384 -31.28 -51.24 -28.15
N ALA A 385 -32.56 -51.09 -28.47
CA ALA A 385 -33.35 -52.14 -29.08
C ALA A 385 -33.14 -52.06 -30.60
N GLU A 386 -32.30 -52.95 -31.13
CA GLU A 386 -32.33 -53.32 -32.53
C GLU A 386 -33.67 -54.01 -32.84
N ALA A 387 -34.42 -53.46 -33.80
CA ALA A 387 -35.33 -54.19 -34.69
C ALA A 387 -35.66 -53.33 -35.92
#